data_AF-A0A525KE96-F1
#
_entry.id   AF-A0A525KE96-F1
#
_cell.length_a   1.000
_cell.length_b   1.000
_cell.length_c   1.000
_cell.angle_alpha   90.00
_cell.angle_beta   90.00
_cell.angle_gamma   90.00
#
_symmetry.space_group_name_H-M   'P 1'
#
loop_
_entity.id
_entity.type
_entity.pdbx_description
1 polymer ?
#
loop_
_entity_poly.entity_id
_entity_poly.type
_entity_poly.pdbx_seq_one_letter_code
_entity_poly.pdbx_strand_id
1 'polypeptide(L)'
;MFRTRVCLVAALFVAGTLCTASAQTTTPAPGAKPSRVKLTIERLKEMRAKWALNKPRLKVCRAEVRRKGLEGDDRWFYIEDCMDKS
;
A
#
# COMPACT_ATOMS: atom_id res chain seq x y z
N MET A 1 24.96 22.05 -14.48
CA MET A 1 24.61 22.11 -15.92
C MET A 1 24.53 20.68 -16.44
N PHE A 2 23.35 20.26 -16.90
CA PHE A 2 22.98 19.11 -17.75
C PHE A 2 21.47 18.89 -17.50
N ARG A 3 20.63 19.89 -17.80
CA ARG A 3 19.99 20.06 -19.12
C ARG A 3 19.29 18.77 -19.56
N THR A 4 18.22 18.44 -18.85
CA THR A 4 16.86 18.40 -19.41
C THR A 4 16.81 18.27 -20.94
N ARG A 5 16.86 17.04 -21.43
CA ARG A 5 16.37 16.58 -22.75
C ARG A 5 16.04 15.10 -22.53
N VAL A 6 14.80 14.65 -22.68
CA VAL A 6 14.22 14.10 -23.92
C VAL A 6 12.90 13.46 -23.44
N CYS A 7 11.71 13.97 -23.77
CA CYS A 7 10.82 13.53 -24.86
C CYS A 7 9.52 14.36 -24.75
N LEU A 8 9.10 15.08 -25.79
CA LEU A 8 8.09 14.65 -26.79
C LEU A 8 6.73 14.33 -26.15
N VAL A 9 5.79 15.28 -26.17
CA VAL A 9 4.70 15.40 -27.17
C VAL A 9 3.70 14.25 -27.06
N ALA A 10 2.48 14.56 -26.62
CA ALA A 10 1.25 14.30 -27.38
C ALA A 10 0.05 14.82 -26.59
N ALA A 11 -0.64 15.79 -27.19
CA ALA A 11 -1.98 16.17 -26.81
C ALA A 11 -2.99 15.06 -27.15
N LEU A 12 -4.19 15.21 -26.59
CA LEU A 12 -5.46 14.55 -26.94
C LEU A 12 -5.78 13.26 -26.17
N PHE A 13 -6.76 13.37 -25.27
CA PHE A 13 -7.90 12.44 -25.13
C PHE A 13 -9.02 13.27 -24.47
N VAL A 14 -9.81 13.99 -25.28
CA VAL A 14 -11.14 13.58 -25.77
C VAL A 14 -12.16 13.45 -24.62
N ALA A 15 -13.09 14.40 -24.60
CA ALA A 15 -14.32 14.37 -23.84
C ALA A 15 -15.29 13.30 -24.39
N GLY A 16 -16.14 12.77 -23.50
CA GLY A 16 -17.15 11.76 -23.80
C GLY A 16 -16.81 10.46 -23.06
N THR A 17 -17.71 9.78 -22.36
CA THR A 17 -19.16 9.74 -22.47
C THR A 17 -19.69 9.10 -21.19
N LEU A 18 -20.87 9.51 -20.76
CA LEU A 18 -21.64 8.87 -19.68
C LEU A 18 -22.00 7.42 -20.03
N CYS A 19 -22.39 6.69 -18.97
CA CYS A 19 -23.13 5.42 -18.91
C CYS A 19 -22.33 4.11 -19.02
N THR A 20 -22.37 3.33 -17.93
CA THR A 20 -23.00 1.99 -17.82
C THR A 20 -22.62 1.41 -16.44
N ALA A 21 -23.48 1.44 -15.42
CA ALA A 21 -24.61 0.54 -15.16
C ALA A 21 -24.22 -0.94 -14.94
N SER A 22 -24.63 -1.45 -13.77
CA SER A 22 -24.82 -2.85 -13.35
C SER A 22 -23.62 -3.61 -12.76
N ALA A 23 -23.63 -3.84 -11.45
CA ALA A 23 -24.21 -5.07 -10.87
C ALA A 23 -23.81 -5.18 -9.39
N GLN A 24 -24.80 -5.13 -8.50
CA GLN A 24 -24.65 -5.58 -7.11
C GLN A 24 -24.60 -7.11 -7.14
N THR A 25 -23.66 -7.71 -6.43
CA THR A 25 -23.74 -9.13 -6.08
C THR A 25 -23.45 -9.29 -4.59
N THR A 26 -24.47 -9.81 -3.93
CA THR A 26 -24.57 -10.23 -2.54
C THR A 26 -23.56 -11.32 -2.20
N THR A 27 -23.00 -11.27 -0.99
CA THR A 27 -23.05 -12.29 0.11
C THR A 27 -21.80 -12.17 1.00
N PRO A 28 -21.93 -12.00 2.33
CA PRO A 28 -20.80 -12.03 3.27
C PRO A 28 -20.44 -13.48 3.63
N ALA A 29 -19.23 -13.92 3.28
CA ALA A 29 -18.67 -15.18 3.77
C ALA A 29 -17.55 -14.88 4.81
N PRO A 30 -17.55 -15.56 5.97
CA PRO A 30 -16.66 -15.27 7.09
C PRO A 30 -15.28 -15.90 6.89
N GLY A 31 -14.23 -15.22 7.35
CA GLY A 31 -12.91 -15.84 7.55
C GLY A 31 -11.95 -15.78 6.36
N ALA A 32 -11.84 -14.62 5.70
CA ALA A 32 -10.69 -14.35 4.84
C ALA A 32 -9.55 -13.76 5.68
N LYS A 33 -8.49 -14.55 5.92
CA LYS A 33 -7.16 -13.99 6.17
C LYS A 33 -6.93 -12.93 5.09
N PRO A 34 -6.62 -11.66 5.40
CA PRO A 34 -6.61 -10.60 4.39
C PRO A 34 -5.50 -10.89 3.39
N SER A 35 -5.87 -11.56 2.31
CA SER A 35 -5.01 -11.90 1.17
C SER A 35 -4.63 -10.58 0.50
N ARG A 36 -3.49 -10.01 0.93
CA ARG A 36 -2.91 -8.75 0.41
C ARG A 36 -3.99 -7.75 0.03
N VAL A 37 -4.71 -7.24 1.02
CA VAL A 37 -5.56 -6.05 0.82
C VAL A 37 -4.66 -5.00 0.19
N LYS A 38 -5.05 -4.52 -1.00
CA LYS A 38 -4.31 -3.51 -1.74
C LYS A 38 -3.94 -2.40 -0.76
N LEU A 39 -2.65 -2.09 -0.66
CA LEU A 39 -2.13 -1.12 0.30
C LEU A 39 -2.71 0.27 -0.05
N THR A 40 -3.90 0.59 0.46
CA THR A 40 -4.49 1.92 0.30
C THR A 40 -3.73 2.91 1.18
N ILE A 41 -3.68 4.17 0.76
CA ILE A 41 -2.95 5.22 1.47
C ILE A 41 -3.53 5.41 2.88
N GLU A 42 -4.84 5.25 3.02
CA GLU A 42 -5.60 5.35 4.26
C GLU A 42 -5.15 4.25 5.24
N ARG A 43 -5.13 2.99 4.78
CA ARG A 43 -4.73 1.84 5.58
C ARG A 43 -3.27 1.94 6.02
N LEU A 44 -2.40 2.42 5.15
CA LEU A 44 -1.00 2.74 5.48
C LEU A 44 -0.87 3.78 6.59
N LYS A 45 -1.69 4.82 6.58
CA LYS A 45 -1.68 5.87 7.61
C LYS A 45 -2.14 5.34 8.95
N GLU A 46 -3.26 4.61 8.99
CA GLU A 46 -3.81 4.01 10.21
C GLU A 46 -2.81 3.05 10.86
N MET A 47 -2.22 2.18 10.06
CA MET A 47 -1.21 1.22 10.52
C MET A 47 0.02 1.92 11.10
N ARG A 48 0.54 2.95 10.42
CA ARG A 48 1.66 3.76 10.94
C ARG A 48 1.30 4.44 12.27
N ALA A 49 0.06 4.93 12.41
CA ALA A 49 -0.41 5.53 13.65
C ALA A 49 -0.45 4.50 14.79
N LYS A 50 -1.02 3.31 14.56
CA LYS A 50 -1.00 2.19 15.52
C LYS A 50 0.43 1.83 15.93
N TRP A 51 1.35 1.74 14.96
CA TRP A 51 2.75 1.40 15.21
C TRP A 51 3.51 2.48 15.98
N ALA A 52 3.14 3.75 15.81
CA ALA A 52 3.76 4.86 16.51
C ALA A 52 3.51 4.81 18.03
N LEU A 53 2.47 4.10 18.48
CA LEU A 53 2.20 3.85 19.89
C LEU A 53 3.26 2.92 20.52
N ASN A 54 3.84 2.00 19.73
CA ASN A 54 4.89 1.08 20.18
C ASN A 54 6.21 1.31 19.42
N LYS A 55 6.79 2.50 19.62
CA LYS A 55 8.07 2.90 19.01
C LYS A 55 9.24 1.92 19.25
N PRO A 56 9.46 1.33 20.44
CA PRO A 56 10.62 0.46 20.64
C PRO A 56 10.53 -0.80 19.76
N ARG A 57 9.35 -1.45 19.70
CA ARG A 57 9.15 -2.63 18.84
C ARG A 57 9.25 -2.29 17.36
N LEU A 58 8.69 -1.14 16.95
CA LEU A 58 8.79 -0.67 15.56
C LEU A 58 10.25 -0.48 15.10
N LYS A 59 11.15 -0.04 16.00
CA LYS A 59 12.58 0.08 15.68
C LYS A 59 13.21 -1.28 15.38
N VAL A 60 12.91 -2.30 16.17
CA VAL A 60 13.39 -3.68 15.97
C VAL A 60 12.87 -4.22 14.64
N CYS A 61 11.57 -4.12 14.38
CA CYS A 61 10.96 -4.57 13.13
C CYS A 61 11.60 -3.90 11.90
N ARG A 62 11.90 -2.59 11.97
CA ARG A 62 12.58 -1.88 10.87
C ARG A 62 14.04 -2.30 10.69
N ALA A 63 14.74 -2.68 11.76
CA ALA A 63 16.10 -3.23 11.65
C ALA A 63 16.07 -4.59 10.93
N GLU A 64 15.08 -5.43 11.26
CA GLU A 64 14.86 -6.72 10.61
C GLU A 64 14.55 -6.58 9.12
N VAL A 65 13.69 -5.64 8.74
CA VAL A 65 13.42 -5.32 7.33
C VAL A 65 14.70 -4.98 6.59
N ARG A 66 15.57 -4.14 7.17
CA ARG A 66 16.86 -3.76 6.55
C ARG A 66 17.80 -4.96 6.45
N ARG A 67 17.88 -5.79 7.49
CA ARG A 67 18.69 -7.01 7.49
C ARG A 67 18.24 -8.00 6.41
N LYS A 68 16.93 -8.04 6.13
CA LYS A 68 16.33 -8.88 5.09
C LYS A 68 16.34 -8.27 3.70
N GLY A 69 16.72 -7.00 3.55
CA GLY A 69 16.69 -6.29 2.26
C GLY A 69 15.28 -6.15 1.69
N LEU A 70 14.24 -6.05 2.53
CA LEU A 70 12.86 -5.92 2.07
C LEU A 70 12.56 -4.48 1.61
N GLU A 71 12.02 -4.35 0.41
CA GLU A 71 11.68 -3.08 -0.22
C GLU A 71 10.20 -3.03 -0.64
N GLY A 72 9.74 -1.86 -1.11
CA GLY A 72 8.38 -1.67 -1.60
C GLY A 72 7.30 -2.06 -0.58
N ASP A 73 6.34 -2.86 -1.04
CA ASP A 73 5.20 -3.31 -0.24
C ASP A 73 5.57 -4.40 0.77
N ASP A 74 6.56 -5.25 0.47
CA ASP A 74 6.97 -6.35 1.34
C ASP A 74 7.51 -5.83 2.69
N ARG A 75 8.15 -4.65 2.67
CA ARG A 75 8.53 -3.95 3.90
C ARG A 75 7.32 -3.65 4.80
N TRP A 76 6.20 -3.21 4.25
CA TRP A 76 5.01 -2.84 5.02
C TRP A 76 4.36 -4.05 5.65
N PHE A 77 4.18 -5.12 4.86
CA PHE A 77 3.62 -6.38 5.34
C PHE A 77 4.49 -7.05 6.41
N TYR A 78 5.82 -6.98 6.26
CA TYR A 78 6.71 -7.51 7.29
C TYR A 78 6.62 -6.71 8.60
N ILE A 79 6.57 -5.38 8.53
CA ILE A 79 6.44 -4.56 9.75
C ILE A 79 5.09 -4.83 10.42
N GLU A 80 4.01 -4.99 9.67
CA GLU A 80 2.71 -5.40 10.19
C GLU A 80 2.80 -6.71 10.98
N ASP A 81 3.27 -7.78 10.33
CA ASP A 81 3.39 -9.10 10.96
C ASP A 81 4.32 -9.06 12.20
N CYS A 82 5.44 -8.35 12.11
CA CYS A 82 6.35 -8.15 13.24
C CYS A 82 5.70 -7.39 14.41
N MET A 83 4.82 -6.44 14.11
CA MET A 83 4.08 -5.64 15.11
C MET A 83 2.85 -6.35 15.67
N ASP A 84 2.42 -7.47 15.07
CA ASP A 84 1.34 -8.32 15.61
C ASP A 84 1.88 -9.55 16.37
N LYS A 85 3.09 -10.04 16.05
CA LYS A 85 3.81 -11.09 16.81
C LYS A 85 4.23 -10.64 18.22
N SER A 86 3.31 -10.74 19.18
CA SER A 86 3.51 -10.36 20.59
C SER A 86 4.54 -11.23 21.29
#